data_AF-A0A1S2DC56-F1
#
_entry.id   AF-A0A1S2DC56-F1
#
_cell.length_a   1.000
_cell.length_b   1.000
_cell.length_c   1.000
_cell.angle_alpha   90.00
_cell.angle_beta   90.00
_cell.angle_gamma   90.00
#
_symmetry.space_group_name_H-M   'P 1'
#
loop_
_entity.id
_entity.type
_entity.pdbx_description
1 polymer ?
#
loop_
_entity_poly.entity_id
_entity_poly.type
_entity_poly.pdbx_seq_one_letter_code
_entity_poly.pdbx_strand_id
1 'polypeptide(L)'
;MGLQNNAEIVQSLYLAYLGRAADPEGLIYWLGQLEEERASANQVKQAIANSSEATAHLALLDSDDYVRSLYHHYFEREPGSLEVNYWAERLESGNLAWDELPDCMVDAACAQDQEALRAKLSVANYYSQHVTQNDYDIKQPLALDHLQSNEELYATLGRLAEHEAITLEQVGESVEGMPLYSAVVGTGPKTLMIVTQQHGDEPLGTEAVLGLLEYLAGESAGAQTLRETMTIVVMPRVNPDGFARWQEQVAGSEGVLDPRYNSNGIELNGTYDPNQPYDPDLAPESAAVRQQVAHYRPDLFLDIHNQNTYRSEDGSLATLSIMWPTNENIDPALIEFSQRAAVAIDQALGEYDHDNLTRYPGNDVPGISRNGLGLDGTATLLLEQRGLQEMDQLAQGTELDFSALAGALTLELWIGMVGIAEAMSTGSVDTLDPLLALQIPERAEAVSFEALYGSDQLLAFAEQSPMMLEETQLLGIQQDEAWLI
;
A
#
# COMPACT_ATOMS: atom_id res chain seq x y z
N MET A 1 10.40 -11.14 20.88
CA MET A 1 9.95 -11.14 19.47
C MET A 1 8.47 -11.53 19.35
N GLY A 2 7.59 -10.54 19.24
CA GLY A 2 6.19 -10.71 18.84
C GLY A 2 6.00 -10.95 17.33
N LEU A 3 6.97 -11.61 16.68
CA LEU A 3 6.88 -12.03 15.29
C LEU A 3 6.02 -13.29 15.20
N GLN A 4 5.13 -13.33 14.22
CA GLN A 4 4.00 -14.23 14.15
C GLN A 4 4.33 -15.56 13.44
N ASN A 5 5.35 -15.57 12.57
CA ASN A 5 5.72 -16.76 11.81
C ASN A 5 7.22 -16.83 11.48
N ASN A 6 7.67 -17.97 10.94
CA ASN A 6 9.08 -18.21 10.60
C ASN A 6 9.61 -17.27 9.49
N ALA A 7 8.76 -16.86 8.55
CA ALA A 7 9.16 -15.95 7.47
C ALA A 7 9.46 -14.55 8.00
N GLU A 8 8.60 -14.03 8.88
CA GLU A 8 8.84 -12.77 9.59
C GLU A 8 10.13 -12.81 10.41
N ILE A 9 10.43 -13.92 11.08
CA ILE A 9 11.69 -14.11 11.81
C ILE A 9 12.88 -14.00 10.85
N VAL A 10 12.87 -14.75 9.74
CA VAL A 10 13.98 -14.73 8.78
C VAL A 10 14.14 -13.34 8.17
N GLN A 11 13.07 -12.73 7.68
CA GLN A 11 13.12 -11.39 7.08
C GLN A 11 13.60 -10.35 8.09
N SER A 12 13.13 -10.40 9.34
CA SER A 12 13.57 -9.49 10.39
C SER A 12 15.07 -9.61 10.68
N LEU A 13 15.63 -10.82 10.65
CA LEU A 13 17.08 -11.02 10.81
C LEU A 13 17.87 -10.50 9.61
N TYR A 14 17.36 -10.66 8.39
CA TYR A 14 17.98 -10.09 7.19
C TYR A 14 17.97 -8.55 7.22
N LEU A 15 16.85 -7.94 7.62
CA LEU A 15 16.77 -6.49 7.81
C LEU A 15 17.76 -6.00 8.88
N ALA A 16 17.79 -6.65 10.05
CA ALA A 16 18.67 -6.21 11.13
C ALA A 16 20.15 -6.24 10.76
N TYR A 17 20.61 -7.36 10.20
CA TYR A 17 22.05 -7.61 10.06
C TYR A 17 22.60 -7.31 8.67
N LEU A 18 21.74 -7.29 7.66
CA LEU A 18 22.14 -7.10 6.25
C LEU A 18 21.46 -5.89 5.59
N GLY A 19 20.44 -5.29 6.21
CA GLY A 19 19.77 -4.08 5.72
C GLY A 19 18.93 -4.29 4.46
N ARG A 20 18.49 -5.52 4.20
CA ARG A 20 17.80 -5.91 2.96
C ARG A 20 16.86 -7.09 3.18
N ALA A 21 15.96 -7.34 2.23
CA ALA A 21 15.16 -8.57 2.21
C ALA A 21 16.05 -9.81 2.01
N ALA A 22 15.57 -10.97 2.45
CA ALA A 22 16.21 -12.25 2.12
C ALA A 22 16.27 -12.47 0.61
N ASP A 23 17.36 -13.05 0.13
CA ASP A 23 17.37 -13.60 -1.23
C ASP A 23 16.51 -14.87 -1.29
N PRO A 24 15.92 -15.22 -2.46
CA PRO A 24 15.01 -16.37 -2.56
C PRO A 24 15.58 -17.69 -2.03
N GLU A 25 16.82 -18.03 -2.38
CA GLU A 25 17.48 -19.25 -1.89
C GLU A 25 17.72 -19.21 -0.37
N GLY A 26 18.16 -18.06 0.15
CA GLY A 26 18.34 -17.81 1.58
C GLY A 26 17.05 -17.98 2.38
N LEU A 27 15.94 -17.38 1.92
CA LEU A 27 14.64 -17.50 2.57
C LEU A 27 14.19 -18.97 2.63
N ILE A 28 14.21 -19.67 1.49
CA ILE A 28 13.84 -21.08 1.39
C ILE A 28 14.68 -21.95 2.33
N TYR A 29 16.00 -21.71 2.36
CA TYR A 29 16.91 -22.48 3.20
C TYR A 29 16.59 -22.32 4.69
N TRP A 30 16.42 -21.09 5.17
CA TRP A 30 16.20 -20.82 6.60
C TRP A 30 14.81 -21.25 7.06
N LEU A 31 13.78 -21.05 6.23
CA LEU A 31 12.44 -21.58 6.51
C LEU A 31 12.49 -23.10 6.68
N GLY A 32 13.16 -23.82 5.78
CA GLY A 32 13.34 -25.27 5.91
C GLY A 32 14.06 -25.67 7.20
N GLN A 33 15.08 -24.93 7.65
CA GLN A 33 15.75 -25.22 8.92
C GLN A 33 14.83 -25.05 10.13
N LEU A 34 13.98 -24.03 10.13
CA LEU A 34 13.06 -23.73 11.24
C LEU A 34 11.88 -24.70 11.26
N GLU A 35 11.25 -24.95 10.12
CA GLU A 35 10.09 -25.83 9.98
C GLU A 35 10.40 -27.29 10.27
N GLU A 36 11.59 -27.76 9.87
CA GLU A 36 12.04 -29.12 10.14
C GLU A 36 12.73 -29.26 11.50
N GLU A 37 12.67 -28.22 12.34
CA GLU A 37 13.27 -28.12 13.68
C GLU A 37 14.78 -28.47 13.71
N ARG A 38 15.49 -28.24 12.60
CA ARG A 38 16.94 -28.48 12.47
C ARG A 38 17.78 -27.37 13.08
N ALA A 39 17.21 -26.16 13.13
CA ALA A 39 17.78 -25.01 13.82
C ALA A 39 16.68 -24.27 14.58
N SER A 40 17.03 -23.71 15.73
CA SER A 40 16.21 -22.71 16.43
C SER A 40 16.39 -21.33 15.79
N ALA A 41 15.43 -20.43 16.02
CA ALA A 41 15.54 -19.02 15.63
C ALA A 41 16.86 -18.37 16.10
N ASN A 42 17.32 -18.69 17.32
CA ASN A 42 18.60 -18.23 17.84
C ASN A 42 19.80 -18.76 17.06
N GLN A 43 19.76 -20.01 16.58
CA GLN A 43 20.83 -20.56 15.75
C GLN A 43 20.84 -19.92 14.35
N VAL A 44 19.67 -19.62 13.78
CA VAL A 44 19.55 -18.88 12.51
C VAL A 44 20.10 -17.46 12.67
N LYS A 45 19.68 -16.74 13.71
CA LYS A 45 20.21 -15.43 14.11
C LYS A 45 21.73 -15.44 14.20
N GLN A 46 22.30 -16.39 14.96
CA GLN A 46 23.75 -16.52 15.09
C GLN A 46 24.44 -16.80 13.76
N ALA A 47 23.83 -17.60 12.88
CA ALA A 47 24.41 -17.89 11.58
C ALA A 47 24.43 -16.66 10.66
N ILE A 48 23.33 -15.89 10.61
CA ILE A 48 23.23 -14.66 9.82
C ILE A 48 24.15 -13.57 10.38
N ALA A 49 24.11 -13.31 11.69
CA ALA A 49 24.93 -12.29 12.33
C ALA A 49 26.44 -12.56 12.23
N ASN A 50 26.85 -13.84 12.20
CA ASN A 50 28.25 -14.24 12.00
C ASN A 50 28.63 -14.45 10.53
N SER A 51 27.75 -14.16 9.58
CA SER A 51 28.06 -14.26 8.16
C SER A 51 29.16 -13.26 7.76
N SER A 52 29.89 -13.56 6.69
CA SER A 52 30.92 -12.64 6.17
C SER A 52 30.33 -11.29 5.74
N GLU A 53 29.07 -11.28 5.31
CA GLU A 53 28.35 -10.07 4.91
C GLU A 53 27.98 -9.21 6.14
N ALA A 54 27.29 -9.80 7.13
CA ALA A 54 26.93 -9.09 8.36
C ALA A 54 28.16 -8.57 9.10
N THR A 55 29.21 -9.40 9.24
CA THR A 55 30.45 -8.98 9.91
C THR A 55 31.17 -7.85 9.17
N ALA A 56 31.14 -7.83 7.83
CA ALA A 56 31.70 -6.74 7.04
C ALA A 56 30.87 -5.45 7.17
N HIS A 57 29.54 -5.57 7.20
CA HIS A 57 28.62 -4.44 7.39
C HIS A 57 28.77 -3.82 8.78
N LEU A 58 28.65 -4.62 9.84
CA LEU A 58 28.71 -4.17 11.24
C LEU A 58 30.09 -3.63 11.63
N ALA A 59 31.18 -4.10 11.02
CA ALA A 59 32.54 -3.61 11.32
C ALA A 59 32.78 -2.15 10.91
N LEU A 60 31.87 -1.55 10.13
CA LEU A 60 31.96 -0.16 9.68
C LEU A 60 31.19 0.81 10.57
N LEU A 61 30.35 0.32 11.47
CA LEU A 61 29.42 1.13 12.26
C LEU A 61 29.95 1.29 13.68
N ASP A 62 29.86 2.50 14.22
CA ASP A 62 29.92 2.69 15.68
C ASP A 62 28.53 2.44 16.31
N SER A 63 28.43 2.66 17.63
CA SER A 63 27.20 2.43 18.39
C SER A 63 26.04 3.30 17.88
N ASP A 64 26.29 4.58 17.61
CA ASP A 64 25.30 5.52 17.10
C ASP A 64 24.84 5.12 15.70
N ASP A 65 25.78 4.85 14.80
CA ASP A 65 25.50 4.47 13.42
C ASP A 65 24.75 3.13 13.33
N TYR A 66 25.08 2.16 14.20
CA TYR A 66 24.37 0.88 14.24
C TYR A 66 22.92 1.06 14.70
N VAL A 67 22.68 1.87 15.74
CA VAL A 67 21.32 2.16 16.21
C VAL A 67 20.51 2.84 15.10
N ARG A 68 21.06 3.89 14.46
CA ARG A 68 20.39 4.56 13.33
C ARG A 68 20.08 3.59 12.19
N SER A 69 21.03 2.72 11.84
CA SER A 69 20.81 1.72 10.79
C SER A 69 19.61 0.81 11.08
N LEU A 70 19.43 0.37 12.34
CA LEU A 70 18.29 -0.47 12.73
C LEU A 70 16.97 0.30 12.69
N TYR A 71 16.96 1.57 13.06
CA TYR A 71 15.76 2.42 12.91
C TYR A 71 15.34 2.54 11.44
N HIS A 72 16.27 2.76 10.51
CA HIS A 72 15.94 2.76 9.08
C HIS A 72 15.53 1.37 8.58
N HIS A 73 16.28 0.32 8.92
CA HIS A 73 16.01 -1.04 8.45
C HIS A 73 14.66 -1.57 8.94
N TYR A 74 14.24 -1.25 10.16
CA TYR A 74 12.97 -1.73 10.74
C TYR A 74 11.81 -0.76 10.61
N PHE A 75 12.02 0.54 10.84
CA PHE A 75 10.94 1.49 11.06
C PHE A 75 10.86 2.58 9.99
N GLU A 76 11.80 2.58 9.04
CA GLU A 76 11.89 3.53 7.92
C GLU A 76 12.08 5.01 8.32
N ARG A 77 12.32 5.30 9.61
CA ARG A 77 12.45 6.67 10.12
C ARG A 77 13.82 6.96 10.73
N GLU A 78 14.16 8.24 10.79
CA GLU A 78 15.30 8.73 11.56
C GLU A 78 14.98 8.74 13.07
N PRO A 79 15.83 8.16 13.94
CA PRO A 79 15.64 8.26 15.38
C PRO A 79 16.03 9.63 15.94
N GLY A 80 15.29 10.06 16.96
CA GLY A 80 15.66 11.22 17.75
C GLY A 80 16.96 11.00 18.54
N SER A 81 17.64 12.09 18.90
CA SER A 81 18.92 12.00 19.64
C SER A 81 18.80 11.27 20.99
N LEU A 82 17.64 11.34 21.65
CA LEU A 82 17.39 10.62 22.91
C LEU A 82 17.31 9.11 22.70
N GLU A 83 16.69 8.67 21.59
CA GLU A 83 16.58 7.25 21.23
C GLU A 83 17.97 6.67 20.94
N VAL A 84 18.77 7.39 20.14
CA VAL A 84 20.14 6.97 19.81
C VAL A 84 20.99 6.85 21.07
N ASN A 85 21.03 7.90 21.89
CA ASN A 85 21.80 7.89 23.15
C ASN A 85 21.37 6.75 24.07
N TYR A 86 20.06 6.47 24.18
CA TYR A 86 19.55 5.41 25.05
C TYR A 86 20.13 4.03 24.70
N TRP A 87 20.15 3.69 23.41
CA TRP A 87 20.65 2.39 22.94
C TRP A 87 22.18 2.35 22.89
N ALA A 88 22.81 3.40 22.35
CA ALA A 88 24.26 3.49 22.20
C ALA A 88 24.99 3.38 23.55
N GLU A 89 24.52 4.10 24.58
CA GLU A 89 25.11 4.04 25.93
C GLU A 89 25.09 2.61 26.50
N ARG A 90 24.05 1.82 26.21
CA ARG A 90 23.92 0.43 26.71
C ARG A 90 24.86 -0.51 26.00
N LEU A 91 25.09 -0.32 24.70
CA LEU A 91 26.09 -1.07 23.92
C LEU A 91 27.50 -0.77 24.44
N GLU A 92 27.83 0.51 24.60
CA GLU A 92 29.15 0.95 25.02
C GLU A 92 29.49 0.54 26.45
N SER A 93 28.50 0.58 27.35
CA SER A 93 28.68 0.14 28.73
C SER A 93 28.72 -1.39 28.87
N GLY A 94 28.43 -2.14 27.80
CA GLY A 94 28.29 -3.60 27.82
C GLY A 94 27.07 -4.11 28.59
N ASN A 95 26.06 -3.25 28.78
CA ASN A 95 24.80 -3.63 29.43
C ASN A 95 23.83 -4.30 28.45
N LEU A 96 24.06 -4.14 27.14
CA LEU A 96 23.33 -4.78 26.06
C LEU A 96 24.34 -5.31 25.05
N ALA A 97 24.20 -6.58 24.64
CA ALA A 97 25.06 -7.11 23.59
C ALA A 97 24.62 -6.61 22.20
N TRP A 98 25.57 -6.48 21.28
CA TRP A 98 25.33 -5.98 19.92
C TRP A 98 24.35 -6.88 19.13
N ASP A 99 24.42 -8.19 19.36
CA ASP A 99 23.51 -9.15 18.76
C ASP A 99 22.14 -9.18 19.46
N GLU A 100 22.01 -8.68 20.69
CA GLU A 100 20.73 -8.59 21.41
C GLU A 100 19.92 -7.33 21.04
N LEU A 101 20.58 -6.26 20.57
CA LEU A 101 19.94 -4.98 20.27
C LEU A 101 18.73 -5.10 19.32
N PRO A 102 18.79 -5.80 18.18
CA PRO A 102 17.64 -5.90 17.27
C PRO A 102 16.37 -6.42 17.94
N ASP A 103 16.48 -7.48 18.73
CA ASP A 103 15.34 -8.07 19.44
C ASP A 103 14.76 -7.09 20.48
N CYS A 104 15.64 -6.40 21.20
CA CYS A 104 15.23 -5.39 22.18
C CYS A 104 14.53 -4.19 21.53
N MET A 105 14.99 -3.74 20.35
CA MET A 105 14.35 -2.65 19.62
C MET A 105 12.97 -3.04 19.11
N VAL A 106 12.82 -4.25 18.56
CA VAL A 106 11.51 -4.77 18.13
C VAL A 106 10.55 -4.88 19.32
N ASP A 107 11.01 -5.40 20.46
CA ASP A 107 10.17 -5.56 21.65
C ASP A 107 9.82 -4.21 22.33
N ALA A 108 10.63 -3.17 22.13
CA ALA A 108 10.41 -1.81 22.64
C ALA A 108 9.68 -0.87 21.66
N ALA A 109 9.44 -1.30 20.43
CA ALA A 109 8.86 -0.50 19.37
C ALA A 109 7.45 0.01 19.73
N CYS A 110 7.18 1.29 19.44
CA CYS A 110 5.85 1.87 19.59
C CYS A 110 4.87 1.30 18.56
N ALA A 111 3.58 1.62 18.66
CA ALA A 111 2.56 1.08 17.74
C ALA A 111 2.84 1.40 16.27
N GLN A 112 3.30 2.63 15.97
CA GLN A 112 3.67 3.04 14.61
C GLN A 112 4.90 2.27 14.11
N ASP A 113 5.95 2.15 14.93
CA ASP A 113 7.17 1.41 14.59
C ASP A 113 6.88 -0.09 14.35
N GLN A 114 5.98 -0.69 15.14
CA GLN A 114 5.55 -2.08 14.92
C GLN A 114 4.79 -2.24 13.61
N GLU A 115 3.99 -1.27 13.22
CA GLU A 115 3.27 -1.30 11.95
C GLU A 115 4.20 -1.13 10.75
N ALA A 116 5.14 -0.17 10.82
CA ALA A 116 6.18 0.00 9.82
C ALA A 116 7.01 -1.28 9.64
N LEU A 117 7.43 -1.90 10.75
CA LEU A 117 8.16 -3.17 10.71
C LEU A 117 7.34 -4.26 10.00
N ARG A 118 6.08 -4.47 10.39
CA ARG A 118 5.23 -5.49 9.77
C ARG A 118 5.05 -5.23 8.27
N ALA A 119 4.80 -3.99 7.88
CA ALA A 119 4.68 -3.60 6.48
C ALA A 119 5.96 -3.95 5.69
N LYS A 120 7.14 -3.58 6.21
CA LYS A 120 8.42 -3.91 5.56
C LYS A 120 8.66 -5.42 5.48
N LEU A 121 8.33 -6.17 6.53
CA LEU A 121 8.47 -7.63 6.53
C LEU A 121 7.55 -8.27 5.48
N SER A 122 6.32 -7.80 5.33
CA SER A 122 5.40 -8.31 4.30
C SER A 122 5.89 -7.99 2.89
N VAL A 123 6.37 -6.77 2.61
CA VAL A 123 6.96 -6.42 1.30
C VAL A 123 8.21 -7.26 1.02
N ALA A 124 9.10 -7.40 2.01
CA ALA A 124 10.30 -8.22 1.88
C ALA A 124 9.97 -9.69 1.61
N ASN A 125 9.01 -10.25 2.33
CA ASN A 125 8.59 -11.64 2.16
C ASN A 125 8.00 -11.87 0.77
N TYR A 126 7.07 -11.03 0.36
CA TYR A 126 6.47 -11.11 -0.97
C TYR A 126 7.53 -11.03 -2.06
N TYR A 127 8.45 -10.06 -1.98
CA TYR A 127 9.54 -9.90 -2.92
C TYR A 127 10.40 -11.17 -3.05
N SER A 128 10.90 -11.69 -1.93
CA SER A 128 11.74 -12.89 -1.90
C SER A 128 11.04 -14.14 -2.44
N GLN A 129 9.72 -14.23 -2.33
CA GLN A 129 8.92 -15.35 -2.83
C GLN A 129 8.64 -15.27 -4.33
N HIS A 130 8.58 -14.06 -4.89
CA HIS A 130 8.11 -13.83 -6.25
C HIS A 130 9.21 -13.47 -7.26
N VAL A 131 10.44 -13.20 -6.79
CA VAL A 131 11.59 -13.05 -7.69
C VAL A 131 12.41 -14.32 -7.81
N THR A 132 13.02 -14.52 -8.97
CA THR A 132 14.01 -15.58 -9.12
C THR A 132 15.33 -15.15 -8.47
N GLN A 133 16.18 -16.11 -8.11
CA GLN A 133 17.52 -15.81 -7.58
C GLN A 133 18.36 -14.96 -8.56
N ASN A 134 18.15 -15.09 -9.87
CA ASN A 134 18.89 -14.33 -10.88
C ASN A 134 18.37 -12.89 -11.03
N ASP A 135 17.09 -12.68 -10.75
CA ASP A 135 16.43 -11.37 -10.88
C ASP A 135 16.37 -10.62 -9.53
N TYR A 136 16.84 -11.24 -8.45
CA TYR A 136 16.95 -10.61 -7.15
C TYR A 136 17.89 -9.39 -7.19
N ASP A 137 17.35 -8.24 -6.84
CA ASP A 137 18.05 -7.00 -6.59
C ASP A 137 18.19 -6.79 -5.08
N ILE A 138 19.43 -6.78 -4.64
CA ILE A 138 19.82 -6.53 -3.24
C ILE A 138 19.37 -5.14 -2.74
N LYS A 139 19.07 -4.21 -3.66
CA LYS A 139 18.67 -2.83 -3.37
C LYS A 139 17.17 -2.59 -3.52
N GLN A 140 16.37 -3.64 -3.72
CA GLN A 140 14.91 -3.49 -3.84
C GLN A 140 14.37 -2.67 -2.65
N PRO A 141 13.73 -1.51 -2.89
CA PRO A 141 13.07 -0.76 -1.84
C PRO A 141 11.95 -1.58 -1.20
N LEU A 142 11.82 -1.48 0.12
CA LEU A 142 10.79 -2.16 0.93
C LEU A 142 9.75 -1.20 1.49
N ALA A 143 9.88 0.07 1.17
CA ALA A 143 9.00 1.16 1.52
C ALA A 143 8.79 2.04 0.28
N LEU A 144 7.71 2.80 0.28
CA LEU A 144 7.47 3.80 -0.76
C LEU A 144 8.35 5.02 -0.50
N ASP A 145 9.19 5.40 -1.46
CA ASP A 145 10.14 6.52 -1.32
C ASP A 145 9.42 7.84 -1.04
N HIS A 146 8.48 8.23 -1.90
CA HIS A 146 7.62 9.39 -1.72
C HIS A 146 6.39 9.30 -2.65
N LEU A 147 5.41 10.19 -2.42
CA LEU A 147 4.28 10.39 -3.32
C LEU A 147 4.65 11.40 -4.40
N GLN A 148 4.54 11.02 -5.68
CA GLN A 148 5.01 11.84 -6.79
C GLN A 148 4.13 13.06 -7.01
N SER A 149 4.73 14.26 -7.05
CA SER A 149 4.09 15.50 -7.53
C SER A 149 3.51 15.34 -8.93
N ASN A 150 2.70 16.30 -9.40
CA ASN A 150 2.23 16.27 -10.80
C ASN A 150 3.39 16.28 -11.79
N GLU A 151 4.44 17.06 -11.52
CA GLU A 151 5.63 17.12 -12.38
C GLU A 151 6.38 15.78 -12.42
N GLU A 152 6.60 15.15 -11.27
CA GLU A 152 7.26 13.85 -11.17
C GLU A 152 6.44 12.74 -11.84
N LEU A 153 5.13 12.70 -11.60
CA LEU A 153 4.23 11.75 -12.25
C LEU A 153 4.32 11.88 -13.79
N TYR A 154 4.26 13.10 -14.32
CA TYR A 154 4.34 13.33 -15.76
C TYR A 154 5.71 12.92 -16.33
N ALA A 155 6.79 13.19 -15.61
CA ALA A 155 8.13 12.75 -15.99
C ALA A 155 8.24 11.23 -15.98
N THR A 156 7.71 10.55 -14.95
CA THR A 156 7.68 9.09 -14.84
C THR A 156 6.87 8.46 -15.97
N LEU A 157 5.66 8.96 -16.26
CA LEU A 157 4.84 8.48 -17.37
C LEU A 157 5.55 8.67 -18.72
N GLY A 158 6.18 9.84 -18.93
CA GLY A 158 6.96 10.10 -20.14
C GLY A 158 8.12 9.11 -20.32
N ARG A 159 8.80 8.77 -19.22
CA ARG A 159 9.90 7.79 -19.21
C ARG A 159 9.41 6.36 -19.46
N LEU A 160 8.30 5.97 -18.85
CA LEU A 160 7.66 4.66 -19.10
C LEU A 160 7.20 4.54 -20.57
N ALA A 161 6.68 5.62 -21.14
CA ALA A 161 6.25 5.67 -22.54
C ALA A 161 7.41 5.64 -23.57
N GLU A 162 8.67 5.72 -23.14
CA GLU A 162 9.81 5.40 -24.01
C GLU A 162 9.85 3.91 -24.37
N HIS A 163 9.22 3.06 -23.55
CA HIS A 163 9.05 1.64 -23.84
C HIS A 163 7.94 1.41 -24.86
N GLU A 164 8.20 0.62 -25.91
CA GLU A 164 7.25 0.41 -27.02
C GLU A 164 5.93 -0.27 -26.61
N ALA A 165 5.91 -0.89 -25.44
CA ALA A 165 4.73 -1.52 -24.88
C ALA A 165 3.67 -0.52 -24.39
N ILE A 166 4.07 0.72 -24.09
CA ILE A 166 3.20 1.73 -23.47
C ILE A 166 2.90 2.83 -24.49
N THR A 167 1.62 3.01 -24.80
CA THR A 167 1.15 4.19 -25.53
C THR A 167 0.60 5.19 -24.52
N LEU A 168 1.22 6.37 -24.42
CA LEU A 168 0.80 7.45 -23.54
C LEU A 168 0.15 8.57 -24.36
N GLU A 169 -1.07 8.95 -23.98
CA GLU A 169 -1.82 10.03 -24.62
C GLU A 169 -2.27 11.05 -23.58
N GLN A 170 -2.11 12.35 -23.87
CA GLN A 170 -2.81 13.38 -23.12
C GLN A 170 -4.26 13.43 -23.64
N VAL A 171 -5.20 13.04 -22.78
CA VAL A 171 -6.62 12.85 -23.12
C VAL A 171 -7.50 14.02 -22.68
N GLY A 172 -6.92 14.98 -21.95
CA GLY A 172 -7.61 16.19 -21.52
C GLY A 172 -6.72 17.08 -20.67
N GLU A 173 -7.35 18.08 -20.07
CA GLU A 173 -6.77 18.98 -19.08
C GLU A 173 -7.77 19.12 -17.93
N SER A 174 -7.28 19.31 -16.70
CA SER A 174 -8.08 19.69 -15.55
C SER A 174 -8.62 21.11 -15.67
N VAL A 175 -9.42 21.55 -14.70
CA VAL A 175 -9.93 22.94 -14.64
C VAL A 175 -8.79 23.97 -14.62
N GLU A 176 -7.67 23.68 -13.94
CA GLU A 176 -6.49 24.57 -13.91
C GLU A 176 -5.52 24.36 -15.09
N GLY A 177 -5.89 23.52 -16.06
CA GLY A 177 -5.09 23.28 -17.26
C GLY A 177 -3.97 22.25 -17.07
N MET A 178 -4.00 21.45 -16.00
CA MET A 178 -3.02 20.39 -15.79
C MET A 178 -3.33 19.19 -16.70
N PRO A 179 -2.34 18.59 -17.38
CA PRO A 179 -2.57 17.46 -18.27
C PRO A 179 -3.20 16.24 -17.58
N LEU A 180 -4.17 15.63 -18.26
CA LEU A 180 -4.72 14.33 -17.90
C LEU A 180 -4.20 13.29 -18.89
N TYR A 181 -3.53 12.24 -18.38
CA TYR A 181 -2.92 11.21 -19.20
C TYR A 181 -3.70 9.89 -19.16
N SER A 182 -3.72 9.20 -20.30
CA SER A 182 -4.08 7.79 -20.41
C SER A 182 -2.88 7.01 -20.91
N ALA A 183 -2.47 5.99 -20.15
CA ALA A 183 -1.45 5.02 -20.54
C ALA A 183 -2.14 3.71 -20.92
N VAL A 184 -1.82 3.21 -22.11
CA VAL A 184 -2.46 2.03 -22.71
C VAL A 184 -1.41 0.98 -23.00
N VAL A 185 -1.66 -0.24 -22.54
CA VAL A 185 -0.75 -1.39 -22.70
C VAL A 185 -1.49 -2.59 -23.25
N GLY A 186 -0.88 -3.27 -24.21
CA GLY A 186 -1.43 -4.46 -24.83
C GLY A 186 -2.42 -4.18 -25.96
N THR A 187 -2.82 -5.25 -26.66
CA THR A 187 -3.69 -5.18 -27.86
C THR A 187 -4.75 -6.27 -27.87
N GLY A 188 -4.89 -6.99 -26.76
CA GLY A 188 -5.77 -8.12 -26.67
C GLY A 188 -7.25 -7.74 -26.57
N PRO A 189 -8.17 -8.70 -26.79
CA PRO A 189 -9.59 -8.42 -26.92
C PRO A 189 -10.30 -8.09 -25.60
N LYS A 190 -9.69 -8.39 -24.45
CA LYS A 190 -10.25 -8.13 -23.12
C LYS A 190 -9.75 -6.80 -22.60
N THR A 191 -10.64 -5.93 -22.15
CA THR A 191 -10.28 -4.57 -21.77
C THR A 191 -10.48 -4.34 -20.27
N LEU A 192 -9.39 -4.01 -19.57
CA LEU A 192 -9.40 -3.56 -18.18
C LEU A 192 -9.07 -2.07 -18.16
N MET A 193 -9.97 -1.26 -17.62
CA MET A 193 -9.71 0.17 -17.41
C MET A 193 -9.55 0.44 -15.92
N ILE A 194 -8.54 1.24 -15.55
CA ILE A 194 -8.18 1.55 -14.17
C ILE A 194 -8.09 3.08 -14.06
N VAL A 195 -8.82 3.63 -13.09
CA VAL A 195 -8.82 5.05 -12.75
C VAL A 195 -8.43 5.21 -11.30
N THR A 196 -7.57 6.18 -11.01
CA THR A 196 -7.20 6.52 -9.63
C THR A 196 -7.25 8.04 -9.41
N GLN A 197 -7.29 8.46 -8.14
CA GLN A 197 -7.33 9.86 -7.73
C GLN A 197 -8.42 10.69 -8.41
N GLN A 198 -9.67 10.20 -8.40
CA GLN A 198 -10.81 11.09 -8.65
C GLN A 198 -10.96 12.11 -7.51
N HIS A 199 -10.60 11.72 -6.29
CA HIS A 199 -10.33 12.64 -5.18
C HIS A 199 -8.82 12.88 -5.11
N GLY A 200 -8.40 14.15 -4.99
CA GLY A 200 -6.98 14.51 -5.09
C GLY A 200 -6.14 14.02 -3.92
N ASP A 201 -6.73 13.86 -2.74
CA ASP A 201 -6.14 13.43 -1.46
C ASP A 201 -6.00 11.91 -1.30
N GLU A 202 -6.20 11.13 -2.36
CA GLU A 202 -6.20 9.65 -2.32
C GLU A 202 -5.09 9.04 -3.21
N PRO A 203 -3.79 9.28 -2.95
CA PRO A 203 -2.72 9.09 -3.92
C PRO A 203 -2.19 7.66 -4.08
N LEU A 204 -2.47 6.73 -3.18
CA LEU A 204 -1.81 5.41 -3.19
C LEU A 204 -2.12 4.59 -4.45
N GLY A 205 -3.34 4.74 -4.99
CA GLY A 205 -3.71 4.10 -6.26
C GLY A 205 -2.80 4.52 -7.41
N THR A 206 -2.36 5.78 -7.43
CA THR A 206 -1.49 6.31 -8.49
C THR A 206 -0.11 5.66 -8.45
N GLU A 207 0.48 5.52 -7.26
CA GLU A 207 1.78 4.85 -7.13
C GLU A 207 1.69 3.35 -7.50
N ALA A 208 0.57 2.70 -7.15
CA ALA A 208 0.36 1.28 -7.48
C ALA A 208 0.27 1.05 -9.00
N VAL A 209 -0.43 1.93 -9.73
CA VAL A 209 -0.55 1.78 -11.18
C VAL A 209 0.75 2.11 -11.92
N LEU A 210 1.66 2.91 -11.35
CA LEU A 210 2.99 3.11 -11.93
C LEU A 210 3.81 1.82 -11.86
N GLY A 211 3.78 1.11 -10.73
CA GLY A 211 4.38 -0.23 -10.63
C GLY A 211 3.75 -1.25 -11.57
N LEU A 212 2.43 -1.15 -11.82
CA LEU A 212 1.74 -2.00 -12.79
C LEU A 212 2.24 -1.71 -14.22
N LEU A 213 2.34 -0.43 -14.60
CA LEU A 213 2.85 -0.04 -15.92
C LEU A 213 4.30 -0.49 -16.14
N GLU A 214 5.16 -0.39 -15.11
CA GLU A 214 6.53 -0.88 -15.16
C GLU A 214 6.58 -2.41 -15.35
N TYR A 215 5.80 -3.17 -14.58
CA TYR A 215 5.66 -4.62 -14.76
C TYR A 215 5.20 -4.96 -16.18
N LEU A 216 4.15 -4.30 -16.66
CA LEU A 216 3.59 -4.53 -17.99
C LEU A 216 4.51 -4.09 -19.12
N ALA A 217 5.47 -3.21 -18.89
CA ALA A 217 6.53 -2.88 -19.84
C ALA A 217 7.63 -3.94 -19.87
N GLY A 218 7.84 -4.68 -18.76
CA GLY A 218 8.91 -5.66 -18.63
C GLY A 218 8.82 -6.87 -19.57
N GLU A 219 9.85 -7.72 -19.52
CA GLU A 219 10.02 -8.89 -20.38
C GLU A 219 9.64 -10.23 -19.71
N SER A 220 8.91 -10.17 -18.59
CA SER A 220 8.42 -11.38 -17.94
C SER A 220 7.38 -12.09 -18.84
N ALA A 221 7.29 -13.42 -18.72
CA ALA A 221 6.29 -14.19 -19.47
C ALA A 221 4.85 -13.75 -19.14
N GLY A 222 4.59 -13.36 -17.89
CA GLY A 222 3.31 -12.83 -17.44
C GLY A 222 2.98 -11.50 -18.13
N ALA A 223 3.92 -10.54 -18.12
CA ALA A 223 3.74 -9.26 -18.80
C ALA A 223 3.51 -9.42 -20.31
N GLN A 224 4.30 -10.27 -20.98
CA GLN A 224 4.12 -10.57 -22.40
C GLN A 224 2.74 -11.19 -22.68
N THR A 225 2.31 -12.16 -21.86
CA THR A 225 0.99 -12.78 -21.99
C THR A 225 -0.12 -11.74 -21.84
N LEU A 226 -0.06 -10.91 -20.81
CA LEU A 226 -1.05 -9.85 -20.58
C LEU A 226 -1.10 -8.86 -21.75
N ARG A 227 0.04 -8.48 -22.34
CA ARG A 227 0.06 -7.60 -23.53
C ARG A 227 -0.63 -8.21 -24.76
N GLU A 228 -0.59 -9.53 -24.89
CA GLU A 228 -1.22 -10.24 -26.02
C GLU A 228 -2.72 -10.48 -25.82
N THR A 229 -3.17 -10.70 -24.58
CA THR A 229 -4.55 -11.09 -24.27
C THR A 229 -5.43 -9.96 -23.75
N MET A 230 -4.82 -8.91 -23.20
CA MET A 230 -5.50 -7.76 -22.62
C MET A 230 -5.19 -6.46 -23.37
N THR A 231 -6.12 -5.51 -23.26
CA THR A 231 -5.90 -4.07 -23.43
C THR A 231 -6.11 -3.44 -22.05
N ILE A 232 -5.05 -2.94 -21.44
CA ILE A 232 -5.08 -2.32 -20.11
C ILE A 232 -4.96 -0.81 -20.28
N VAL A 233 -5.96 -0.07 -19.82
CA VAL A 233 -6.07 1.38 -19.94
C VAL A 233 -5.99 1.99 -18.55
N VAL A 234 -4.98 2.80 -18.28
CA VAL A 234 -4.76 3.42 -16.98
C VAL A 234 -4.88 4.93 -17.09
N MET A 235 -5.69 5.55 -16.25
CA MET A 235 -5.65 6.99 -15.97
C MET A 235 -5.18 7.19 -14.53
N PRO A 236 -3.86 7.42 -14.31
CA PRO A 236 -3.29 7.41 -12.97
C PRO A 236 -3.86 8.51 -12.08
N ARG A 237 -3.89 9.77 -12.51
CA ARG A 237 -4.36 10.89 -11.69
C ARG A 237 -5.43 11.70 -12.39
N VAL A 238 -6.68 11.49 -12.00
CA VAL A 238 -7.82 12.19 -12.62
C VAL A 238 -8.02 13.60 -12.05
N ASN A 239 -7.71 13.85 -10.78
CA ASN A 239 -7.79 15.16 -10.13
C ASN A 239 -6.40 15.72 -9.77
N PRO A 240 -5.57 16.11 -10.77
CA PRO A 240 -4.25 16.68 -10.50
C PRO A 240 -4.31 18.01 -9.74
N ASP A 241 -5.37 18.80 -9.93
CA ASP A 241 -5.57 20.06 -9.21
C ASP A 241 -5.80 19.81 -7.71
N GLY A 242 -6.62 18.82 -7.37
CA GLY A 242 -6.86 18.40 -6.00
C GLY A 242 -5.59 17.87 -5.32
N PHE A 243 -4.80 17.06 -6.02
CA PHE A 243 -3.54 16.55 -5.45
C PHE A 243 -2.51 17.68 -5.21
N ALA A 244 -2.39 18.63 -6.14
CA ALA A 244 -1.52 19.80 -5.95
C ALA A 244 -1.91 20.59 -4.68
N ARG A 245 -3.21 20.74 -4.42
CA ARG A 245 -3.73 21.37 -3.19
C ARG A 245 -3.41 20.58 -1.94
N TRP A 246 -3.55 19.26 -1.98
CA TRP A 246 -3.15 18.43 -0.85
C TRP A 246 -1.65 18.63 -0.54
N GLN A 247 -0.78 18.71 -1.57
CA GLN A 247 0.63 19.03 -1.37
C GLN A 247 0.85 20.43 -0.78
N GLU A 248 0.05 21.43 -1.18
CA GLU A 248 0.08 22.77 -0.57
C GLU A 248 -0.32 22.75 0.92
N GLN A 249 -1.30 21.93 1.30
CA GLN A 249 -1.72 21.74 2.70
C GLN A 249 -0.61 21.08 3.52
N VAL A 250 0.02 20.02 3.01
CA VAL A 250 1.19 19.38 3.64
C VAL A 250 2.35 20.37 3.80
N ALA A 251 2.53 21.29 2.84
CA ALA A 251 3.53 22.36 2.93
C ALA A 251 3.15 23.48 3.92
N GLY A 252 2.00 23.38 4.60
CA GLY A 252 1.54 24.33 5.62
C GLY A 252 0.83 25.56 5.06
N SER A 253 0.33 25.51 3.82
CA SER A 253 -0.42 26.62 3.23
C SER A 253 -1.81 26.75 3.83
N GLU A 254 -2.21 27.96 4.22
CA GLU A 254 -3.54 28.24 4.75
C GLU A 254 -4.54 28.62 3.65
N GLY A 255 -5.82 28.28 3.83
CA GLY A 255 -6.91 28.71 2.94
C GLY A 255 -6.95 27.95 1.60
N VAL A 256 -6.27 26.81 1.51
CA VAL A 256 -6.32 25.91 0.36
C VAL A 256 -7.72 25.29 0.24
N LEU A 257 -8.22 25.14 -0.98
CA LEU A 257 -9.50 24.47 -1.24
C LEU A 257 -9.41 22.99 -0.85
N ASP A 258 -10.56 22.38 -0.57
CA ASP A 258 -10.66 20.95 -0.24
C ASP A 258 -10.12 20.10 -1.41
N PRO A 259 -9.04 19.31 -1.21
CA PRO A 259 -8.37 18.56 -2.27
C PRO A 259 -9.21 17.40 -2.82
N ARG A 260 -10.26 17.00 -2.10
CA ARG A 260 -11.19 15.97 -2.55
C ARG A 260 -11.92 16.37 -3.84
N TYR A 261 -12.24 17.66 -3.96
CA TYR A 261 -13.01 18.21 -5.07
C TYR A 261 -12.07 18.75 -6.17
N ASN A 262 -12.58 18.91 -7.39
CA ASN A 262 -11.86 19.66 -8.43
C ASN A 262 -11.91 21.18 -8.16
N SER A 263 -11.29 21.95 -9.04
CA SER A 263 -11.14 23.41 -8.89
C SER A 263 -12.43 24.22 -9.02
N ASN A 264 -13.50 23.60 -9.52
CA ASN A 264 -14.84 24.17 -9.54
C ASN A 264 -15.70 23.73 -8.34
N GLY A 265 -15.14 22.98 -7.39
CA GLY A 265 -15.85 22.43 -6.24
C GLY A 265 -16.77 21.24 -6.59
N ILE A 266 -16.48 20.54 -7.69
CA ILE A 266 -17.24 19.36 -8.11
C ILE A 266 -16.61 18.10 -7.54
N GLU A 267 -17.47 17.25 -6.94
CA GLU A 267 -17.13 15.89 -6.55
C GLU A 267 -17.11 15.04 -7.82
N LEU A 268 -15.91 14.74 -8.34
CA LEU A 268 -15.74 14.06 -9.62
C LEU A 268 -16.40 12.68 -9.62
N ASN A 269 -16.29 11.96 -8.49
CA ASN A 269 -16.95 10.66 -8.35
C ASN A 269 -18.48 10.78 -8.30
N GLY A 270 -19.06 11.98 -8.17
CA GLY A 270 -20.50 12.22 -8.17
C GLY A 270 -21.09 12.57 -9.55
N THR A 271 -20.27 12.59 -10.60
CA THR A 271 -20.66 13.14 -11.92
C THR A 271 -21.21 12.11 -12.91
N TYR A 272 -21.41 10.85 -12.51
CA TYR A 272 -21.67 9.73 -13.42
C TYR A 272 -23.15 9.39 -13.68
N ASP A 273 -24.10 10.14 -13.12
CA ASP A 273 -25.53 9.83 -13.29
C ASP A 273 -25.96 10.01 -14.77
N PRO A 274 -26.40 8.94 -15.46
CA PRO A 274 -26.78 9.04 -16.88
C PRO A 274 -28.08 9.81 -17.12
N ASN A 275 -28.86 10.08 -16.07
CA ASN A 275 -30.13 10.81 -16.15
C ASN A 275 -29.99 12.30 -15.79
N GLN A 276 -28.81 12.74 -15.34
CA GLN A 276 -28.56 14.14 -15.02
C GLN A 276 -27.77 14.81 -16.15
N PRO A 277 -28.01 16.12 -16.41
CA PRO A 277 -27.17 16.85 -17.33
C PRO A 277 -25.74 16.91 -16.78
N TYR A 278 -24.79 16.61 -17.63
CA TYR A 278 -23.37 16.70 -17.35
C TYR A 278 -22.77 17.88 -18.12
N ASP A 279 -22.06 18.76 -17.40
CA ASP A 279 -21.37 19.91 -17.98
C ASP A 279 -19.86 19.64 -18.00
N PRO A 280 -19.26 19.36 -19.18
CA PRO A 280 -17.83 19.07 -19.28
C PRO A 280 -16.95 20.28 -18.93
N ASP A 281 -17.46 21.51 -18.95
CA ASP A 281 -16.67 22.69 -18.58
C ASP A 281 -16.51 22.80 -17.05
N LEU A 282 -17.43 22.21 -16.27
CA LEU A 282 -17.36 22.21 -14.80
C LEU A 282 -16.47 21.10 -14.24
N ALA A 283 -16.38 19.97 -14.94
CA ALA A 283 -15.61 18.80 -14.52
C ALA A 283 -14.90 18.14 -15.71
N PRO A 284 -14.01 18.85 -16.42
CA PRO A 284 -13.30 18.31 -17.59
C PRO A 284 -12.53 17.02 -17.28
N GLU A 285 -12.16 16.81 -16.01
CA GLU A 285 -11.56 15.58 -15.50
C GLU A 285 -12.48 14.36 -15.71
N SER A 286 -13.72 14.45 -15.25
CA SER A 286 -14.73 13.40 -15.47
C SER A 286 -15.09 13.25 -16.95
N ALA A 287 -14.97 14.32 -17.76
CA ALA A 287 -15.25 14.27 -19.19
C ALA A 287 -14.23 13.38 -19.88
N ALA A 288 -12.95 13.52 -19.51
CA ALA A 288 -11.88 12.70 -20.01
C ALA A 288 -12.11 11.22 -19.66
N VAL A 289 -12.45 10.90 -18.39
CA VAL A 289 -12.76 9.52 -17.98
C VAL A 289 -13.94 8.96 -18.79
N ARG A 290 -15.05 9.68 -18.89
CA ARG A 290 -16.23 9.28 -19.67
C ARG A 290 -15.89 9.04 -21.15
N GLN A 291 -15.03 9.88 -21.74
CA GLN A 291 -14.58 9.71 -23.12
C GLN A 291 -13.74 8.44 -23.29
N GLN A 292 -12.84 8.15 -22.37
CA GLN A 292 -12.02 6.92 -22.39
C GLN A 292 -12.88 5.67 -22.21
N VAL A 293 -13.85 5.68 -21.29
CA VAL A 293 -14.84 4.59 -21.14
C VAL A 293 -15.63 4.39 -22.44
N ALA A 294 -16.12 5.47 -23.07
CA ALA A 294 -16.85 5.38 -24.33
C ALA A 294 -16.00 4.87 -25.50
N HIS A 295 -14.71 5.21 -25.51
CA HIS A 295 -13.75 4.80 -26.54
C HIS A 295 -13.39 3.32 -26.40
N TYR A 296 -12.96 2.90 -25.22
CA TYR A 296 -12.43 1.56 -24.97
C TYR A 296 -13.49 0.53 -24.62
N ARG A 297 -14.64 0.93 -24.07
CA ARG A 297 -15.73 0.06 -23.62
C ARG A 297 -15.21 -1.12 -22.79
N PRO A 298 -14.64 -0.82 -21.60
CA PRO A 298 -13.96 -1.84 -20.82
C PRO A 298 -14.90 -2.98 -20.42
N ASP A 299 -14.35 -4.21 -20.40
CA ASP A 299 -15.02 -5.36 -19.79
C ASP A 299 -15.09 -5.20 -18.26
N LEU A 300 -14.11 -4.51 -17.67
CA LEU A 300 -14.07 -4.14 -16.26
C LEU A 300 -13.46 -2.74 -16.06
N PHE A 301 -14.11 -1.92 -15.26
CA PHE A 301 -13.60 -0.62 -14.79
C PHE A 301 -13.26 -0.69 -13.29
N LEU A 302 -12.00 -0.47 -12.93
CA LEU A 302 -11.58 -0.32 -11.54
C LEU A 302 -11.54 1.15 -11.16
N ASP A 303 -12.26 1.49 -10.10
CA ASP A 303 -12.21 2.81 -9.48
C ASP A 303 -11.44 2.72 -8.16
N ILE A 304 -10.22 3.25 -8.14
CA ILE A 304 -9.32 3.12 -6.99
C ILE A 304 -9.32 4.43 -6.19
N HIS A 305 -9.63 4.27 -4.91
CA HIS A 305 -9.81 5.29 -3.89
C HIS A 305 -9.01 4.97 -2.63
N ASN A 306 -8.97 5.92 -1.69
CA ASN A 306 -8.51 5.68 -0.33
C ASN A 306 -9.64 5.83 0.70
N GLN A 307 -9.55 5.03 1.76
CA GLN A 307 -10.43 5.06 2.91
C GLN A 307 -9.66 5.39 4.20
N ASN A 308 -10.40 5.83 5.21
CA ASN A 308 -9.92 5.89 6.58
C ASN A 308 -9.58 4.49 7.12
N THR A 309 -9.04 4.43 8.34
CA THR A 309 -8.73 3.14 8.95
C THR A 309 -10.00 2.52 9.58
N TYR A 310 -10.29 1.28 9.21
CA TYR A 310 -11.41 0.49 9.73
C TYR A 310 -10.90 -0.85 10.26
N ARG A 311 -11.68 -1.51 11.12
CA ARG A 311 -11.42 -2.91 11.51
C ARG A 311 -12.17 -3.88 10.60
N SER A 312 -11.66 -5.10 10.47
CA SER A 312 -12.42 -6.27 10.05
C SER A 312 -13.20 -6.86 11.23
N GLU A 313 -14.07 -7.84 10.98
CA GLU A 313 -14.90 -8.49 12.00
C GLU A 313 -14.07 -9.18 13.11
N ASP A 314 -12.87 -9.65 12.79
CA ASP A 314 -11.95 -10.27 13.74
C ASP A 314 -11.10 -9.27 14.55
N GLY A 315 -11.28 -7.97 14.29
CA GLY A 315 -10.60 -6.87 14.96
C GLY A 315 -9.27 -6.45 14.33
N SER A 316 -8.76 -7.16 13.33
CA SER A 316 -7.61 -6.73 12.53
C SER A 316 -7.93 -5.46 11.72
N LEU A 317 -6.91 -4.71 11.25
CA LEU A 317 -7.13 -3.48 10.49
C LEU A 317 -7.37 -3.81 9.03
N ALA A 318 -8.49 -3.37 8.48
CA ALA A 318 -8.79 -3.52 7.05
C ALA A 318 -7.77 -2.70 6.25
N THR A 319 -7.18 -3.32 5.24
CA THR A 319 -6.16 -2.70 4.38
C THR A 319 -6.76 -2.27 3.04
N LEU A 320 -7.70 -3.06 2.52
CA LEU A 320 -8.46 -2.76 1.31
C LEU A 320 -9.95 -3.11 1.53
N SER A 321 -10.84 -2.26 1.04
CA SER A 321 -12.26 -2.57 0.94
C SER A 321 -12.75 -2.54 -0.50
N ILE A 322 -13.61 -3.49 -0.89
CA ILE A 322 -14.13 -3.57 -2.25
C ILE A 322 -15.65 -3.56 -2.31
N MET A 323 -16.20 -3.04 -3.42
CA MET A 323 -17.64 -3.10 -3.67
C MET A 323 -17.99 -2.98 -5.15
N TRP A 324 -18.85 -3.88 -5.61
CA TRP A 324 -19.47 -3.85 -6.95
C TRP A 324 -20.66 -2.87 -6.98
N PRO A 325 -21.29 -2.63 -8.15
CA PRO A 325 -22.45 -1.75 -8.24
C PRO A 325 -23.66 -2.34 -7.52
N THR A 326 -24.41 -1.49 -6.81
CA THR A 326 -25.56 -1.94 -5.99
C THR A 326 -26.88 -1.32 -6.43
N ASN A 327 -26.90 -0.47 -7.45
CA ASN A 327 -28.13 0.07 -7.99
C ASN A 327 -28.98 -1.03 -8.67
N GLU A 328 -30.27 -1.09 -8.31
CA GLU A 328 -31.20 -2.13 -8.75
C GLU A 328 -31.50 -2.15 -10.25
N ASN A 329 -31.22 -1.06 -10.97
CA ASN A 329 -31.50 -0.95 -12.40
C ASN A 329 -30.34 -1.40 -13.30
N ILE A 330 -29.21 -1.80 -12.72
CA ILE A 330 -28.05 -2.31 -13.44
C ILE A 330 -28.33 -3.75 -13.90
N ASP A 331 -27.83 -4.12 -15.09
CA ASP A 331 -27.92 -5.48 -15.58
C ASP A 331 -27.27 -6.45 -14.57
N PRO A 332 -28.02 -7.44 -14.03
CA PRO A 332 -27.48 -8.41 -13.08
C PRO A 332 -26.23 -9.14 -13.56
N ALA A 333 -26.04 -9.32 -14.87
CA ALA A 333 -24.84 -9.94 -15.41
C ALA A 333 -23.57 -9.10 -15.17
N LEU A 334 -23.68 -7.77 -15.15
CA LEU A 334 -22.56 -6.87 -14.83
C LEU A 334 -22.24 -6.92 -13.33
N ILE A 335 -23.25 -7.05 -12.48
CA ILE A 335 -23.08 -7.24 -11.03
C ILE A 335 -22.37 -8.58 -10.76
N GLU A 336 -22.83 -9.67 -11.37
CA GLU A 336 -22.20 -10.99 -11.23
C GLU A 336 -20.74 -10.97 -11.71
N PHE A 337 -20.45 -10.32 -12.84
CA PHE A 337 -19.07 -10.19 -13.32
C PHE A 337 -18.20 -9.38 -12.36
N SER A 338 -18.72 -8.27 -11.82
CA SER A 338 -18.02 -7.45 -10.83
C SER A 338 -17.75 -8.21 -9.52
N GLN A 339 -18.68 -9.07 -9.11
CA GLN A 339 -18.50 -9.99 -7.97
C GLN A 339 -17.43 -11.05 -8.26
N ARG A 340 -17.38 -11.61 -9.46
CA ARG A 340 -16.28 -12.51 -9.85
C ARG A 340 -14.94 -11.81 -9.85
N ALA A 341 -14.89 -10.55 -10.29
CA ALA A 341 -13.68 -9.74 -10.23
C ALA A 341 -13.22 -9.52 -8.78
N ALA A 342 -14.15 -9.23 -7.87
CA ALA A 342 -13.88 -9.17 -6.44
C ALA A 342 -13.26 -10.47 -5.89
N VAL A 343 -13.78 -11.63 -6.28
CA VAL A 343 -13.24 -12.94 -5.89
C VAL A 343 -11.85 -13.19 -6.48
N ALA A 344 -11.59 -12.76 -7.71
CA ALA A 344 -10.26 -12.91 -8.31
C ALA A 344 -9.21 -12.07 -7.58
N ILE A 345 -9.56 -10.86 -7.14
CA ILE A 345 -8.69 -10.01 -6.31
C ILE A 345 -8.44 -10.67 -4.95
N ASP A 346 -9.50 -11.12 -4.27
CA ASP A 346 -9.41 -11.84 -2.99
C ASP A 346 -8.47 -13.06 -3.08
N GLN A 347 -8.59 -13.86 -4.14
CA GLN A 347 -7.72 -15.02 -4.37
C GLN A 347 -6.27 -14.62 -4.65
N ALA A 348 -6.03 -13.51 -5.37
CA ALA A 348 -4.69 -13.04 -5.67
C ALA A 348 -3.98 -12.48 -4.42
N LEU A 349 -4.74 -11.86 -3.52
CA LEU A 349 -4.22 -11.32 -2.27
C LEU A 349 -3.88 -12.40 -1.24
N GLY A 350 -4.47 -13.59 -1.32
CA GLY A 350 -4.30 -14.64 -0.29
C GLY A 350 -2.89 -15.18 -0.06
N GLU A 351 -1.89 -14.78 -0.86
CA GLU A 351 -0.47 -15.07 -0.63
C GLU A 351 0.31 -13.88 -0.02
N TYR A 352 -0.36 -12.75 0.22
CA TYR A 352 0.27 -11.53 0.71
C TYR A 352 -0.04 -11.32 2.20
N ASP A 353 0.94 -11.60 3.07
CA ASP A 353 0.74 -11.60 4.53
C ASP A 353 0.25 -10.28 5.16
N HIS A 354 0.23 -9.16 4.43
CA HIS A 354 -0.33 -7.89 4.91
C HIS A 354 -1.83 -7.73 4.59
N ASP A 355 -2.39 -8.59 3.75
CA ASP A 355 -3.74 -8.44 3.25
C ASP A 355 -4.79 -8.53 4.35
N ASN A 356 -5.82 -7.71 4.23
CA ASN A 356 -7.05 -7.80 4.99
C ASN A 356 -8.18 -7.18 4.20
N LEU A 357 -8.61 -7.93 3.19
CA LEU A 357 -9.67 -7.53 2.29
C LEU A 357 -11.04 -7.57 2.97
N THR A 358 -11.79 -6.49 2.80
CA THR A 358 -13.14 -6.35 3.34
C THR A 358 -14.13 -5.86 2.27
N ARG A 359 -15.43 -5.92 2.56
CA ARG A 359 -16.48 -5.29 1.76
C ARG A 359 -16.76 -3.89 2.25
N TYR A 360 -16.80 -2.94 1.33
CA TYR A 360 -17.19 -1.56 1.60
C TYR A 360 -18.71 -1.45 1.81
N PRO A 361 -19.23 -0.63 2.75
CA PRO A 361 -20.67 -0.41 2.91
C PRO A 361 -21.22 0.40 1.72
N GLY A 362 -21.70 -0.32 0.70
CA GLY A 362 -22.20 0.26 -0.55
C GLY A 362 -23.50 1.05 -0.41
N ASN A 363 -23.75 1.93 -1.38
CA ASN A 363 -25.03 2.61 -1.59
C ASN A 363 -25.40 2.60 -3.07
N ASP A 364 -26.66 2.82 -3.39
CA ASP A 364 -27.25 2.70 -4.72
C ASP A 364 -27.29 4.03 -5.51
N VAL A 365 -26.56 5.07 -5.06
CA VAL A 365 -26.59 6.40 -5.68
C VAL A 365 -26.12 6.32 -7.14
N PRO A 366 -26.95 6.70 -8.14
CA PRO A 366 -26.61 6.60 -9.56
C PRO A 366 -25.41 7.46 -9.99
N GLY A 367 -25.15 8.56 -9.29
CA GLY A 367 -24.07 9.49 -9.61
C GLY A 367 -22.66 8.98 -9.34
N ILE A 368 -22.52 7.96 -8.50
CA ILE A 368 -21.21 7.38 -8.15
C ILE A 368 -20.70 6.53 -9.31
N SER A 369 -19.43 6.65 -9.70
CA SER A 369 -18.80 5.98 -10.86
C SER A 369 -19.25 4.52 -11.02
N ARG A 370 -19.15 3.71 -9.96
CA ARG A 370 -19.49 2.28 -9.99
C ARG A 370 -20.95 2.04 -10.41
N ASN A 371 -21.86 2.87 -9.92
CA ASN A 371 -23.28 2.75 -10.25
C ASN A 371 -23.60 3.41 -11.59
N GLY A 372 -23.10 4.62 -11.84
CA GLY A 372 -23.38 5.39 -13.05
C GLY A 372 -22.87 4.70 -14.31
N LEU A 373 -21.60 4.25 -14.30
CA LEU A 373 -21.04 3.48 -15.40
C LEU A 373 -21.67 2.08 -15.51
N GLY A 374 -22.08 1.49 -14.38
CA GLY A 374 -22.89 0.27 -14.36
C GLY A 374 -24.24 0.42 -15.08
N LEU A 375 -24.93 1.54 -14.85
CA LEU A 375 -26.18 1.89 -15.54
C LEU A 375 -25.98 2.13 -17.04
N ASP A 376 -24.79 2.63 -17.41
CA ASP A 376 -24.36 2.79 -18.81
C ASP A 376 -23.81 1.50 -19.44
N GLY A 377 -23.84 0.38 -18.71
CA GLY A 377 -23.57 -0.96 -19.25
C GLY A 377 -22.14 -1.47 -19.07
N THR A 378 -21.37 -0.89 -18.15
CA THR A 378 -19.98 -1.30 -17.85
C THR A 378 -19.90 -2.02 -16.51
N ALA A 379 -19.25 -3.18 -16.43
CA ALA A 379 -18.98 -3.79 -15.13
C ALA A 379 -17.90 -2.98 -14.41
N THR A 380 -18.07 -2.74 -13.11
CA THR A 380 -17.15 -1.89 -12.36
C THR A 380 -16.85 -2.46 -10.99
N LEU A 381 -15.69 -2.15 -10.43
CA LEU A 381 -15.36 -2.50 -9.06
C LEU A 381 -14.68 -1.33 -8.37
N LEU A 382 -15.20 -0.94 -7.20
CA LEU A 382 -14.56 0.01 -6.31
C LEU A 382 -13.50 -0.70 -5.48
N LEU A 383 -12.33 -0.09 -5.37
CA LEU A 383 -11.24 -0.47 -4.46
C LEU A 383 -10.93 0.73 -3.56
N GLU A 384 -11.02 0.55 -2.24
CA GLU A 384 -10.87 1.58 -1.22
C GLU A 384 -9.71 1.20 -0.30
N GLN A 385 -8.51 1.69 -0.62
CA GLN A 385 -7.28 1.35 0.09
C GLN A 385 -7.16 2.17 1.38
N ARG A 386 -6.80 1.57 2.51
CA ARG A 386 -6.44 2.32 3.72
C ARG A 386 -5.37 3.38 3.41
N GLY A 387 -5.39 4.50 4.12
CA GLY A 387 -4.34 5.53 4.02
C GLY A 387 -4.85 6.97 4.04
N LEU A 388 -6.16 7.19 3.86
CA LEU A 388 -6.72 8.55 3.83
C LEU A 388 -6.50 9.29 5.16
N GLN A 389 -6.59 8.56 6.27
CA GLN A 389 -6.40 9.15 7.60
C GLN A 389 -4.96 9.63 7.80
N GLU A 390 -3.98 8.89 7.31
CA GLU A 390 -2.57 9.27 7.32
C GLU A 390 -2.31 10.47 6.38
N MET A 391 -2.96 10.53 5.21
CA MET A 391 -2.93 11.70 4.32
C MET A 391 -3.50 12.95 5.01
N ASP A 392 -4.60 12.81 5.75
CA ASP A 392 -5.22 13.88 6.53
C ASP A 392 -4.29 14.39 7.64
N GLN A 393 -3.56 13.49 8.32
CA GLN A 393 -2.61 13.88 9.35
C GLN A 393 -1.43 14.66 8.78
N LEU A 394 -0.87 14.23 7.65
CA LEU A 394 0.19 14.95 6.95
C LEU A 394 -0.28 16.35 6.53
N ALA A 395 -1.49 16.48 5.98
CA ALA A 395 -2.07 17.77 5.59
C ALA A 395 -2.34 18.70 6.80
N GLN A 396 -2.49 18.14 8.00
CA GLN A 396 -2.61 18.88 9.26
C GLN A 396 -1.26 19.23 9.89
N GLY A 397 -0.15 18.82 9.29
CA GLY A 397 1.21 19.11 9.77
C GLY A 397 1.71 18.17 10.86
N THR A 398 1.10 16.99 10.99
CA THR A 398 1.59 15.93 11.86
C THR A 398 2.89 15.35 11.28
N GLU A 399 3.94 15.25 12.10
CA GLU A 399 5.18 14.57 11.73
C GLU A 399 4.95 13.05 11.78
N LEU A 400 4.68 12.48 10.61
CA LEU A 400 4.33 11.07 10.44
C LEU A 400 5.19 10.48 9.31
N ASP A 401 5.92 9.41 9.62
CA ASP A 401 6.47 8.56 8.57
C ASP A 401 5.47 7.44 8.24
N PHE A 402 4.97 7.49 7.00
CA PHE A 402 3.98 6.56 6.44
C PHE A 402 4.56 5.71 5.30
N SER A 403 5.84 5.88 4.96
CA SER A 403 6.48 5.28 3.77
C SER A 403 6.42 3.74 3.74
N ALA A 404 6.73 3.08 4.86
CA ALA A 404 6.69 1.63 4.99
C ALA A 404 5.28 1.07 4.77
N LEU A 405 4.30 1.64 5.47
CA LEU A 405 2.89 1.24 5.35
C LEU A 405 2.35 1.56 3.96
N ALA A 406 2.64 2.74 3.41
CA ALA A 406 2.28 3.11 2.04
C ALA A 406 2.85 2.11 1.02
N GLY A 407 4.09 1.65 1.20
CA GLY A 407 4.72 0.63 0.35
C GLY A 407 3.96 -0.69 0.37
N ALA A 408 3.58 -1.18 1.55
CA ALA A 408 2.79 -2.40 1.68
C ALA A 408 1.39 -2.28 1.06
N LEU A 409 0.70 -1.17 1.32
CA LEU A 409 -0.63 -0.89 0.78
C LEU A 409 -0.61 -0.72 -0.76
N THR A 410 0.44 -0.10 -1.29
CA THR A 410 0.65 0.07 -2.73
C THR A 410 0.91 -1.29 -3.41
N LEU A 411 1.69 -2.16 -2.75
CA LEU A 411 1.92 -3.53 -3.22
C LEU A 411 0.61 -4.34 -3.21
N GLU A 412 -0.22 -4.22 -2.17
CA GLU A 412 -1.53 -4.88 -2.11
C GLU A 412 -2.41 -4.54 -3.33
N LEU A 413 -2.55 -3.25 -3.66
CA LEU A 413 -3.28 -2.82 -4.86
C LEU A 413 -2.66 -3.38 -6.13
N TRP A 414 -1.33 -3.37 -6.24
CA TRP A 414 -0.63 -3.93 -7.39
C TRP A 414 -0.93 -5.42 -7.57
N ILE A 415 -0.86 -6.22 -6.50
CA ILE A 415 -1.19 -7.65 -6.51
C ILE A 415 -2.63 -7.86 -6.97
N GLY A 416 -3.58 -7.11 -6.40
CA GLY A 416 -4.98 -7.18 -6.79
C GLY A 416 -5.19 -6.88 -8.28
N MET A 417 -4.57 -5.81 -8.80
CA MET A 417 -4.67 -5.42 -10.21
C MET A 417 -4.05 -6.44 -11.17
N VAL A 418 -2.88 -7.01 -10.83
CA VAL A 418 -2.25 -8.07 -11.63
C VAL A 418 -3.12 -9.32 -11.59
N GLY A 419 -3.61 -9.72 -10.41
CA GLY A 419 -4.46 -10.90 -10.24
C GLY A 419 -5.74 -10.86 -11.06
N ILE A 420 -6.47 -9.74 -11.06
CA ILE A 420 -7.67 -9.60 -11.90
C ILE A 420 -7.32 -9.55 -13.39
N ALA A 421 -6.22 -8.89 -13.78
CA ALA A 421 -5.78 -8.88 -15.17
C ALA A 421 -5.44 -10.29 -15.67
N GLU A 422 -4.76 -11.10 -14.85
CA GLU A 422 -4.46 -12.50 -15.16
C GLU A 422 -5.71 -13.38 -15.21
N ALA A 423 -6.66 -13.18 -14.29
CA ALA A 423 -7.93 -13.90 -14.29
C ALA A 423 -8.79 -13.58 -15.53
N MET A 424 -8.81 -12.32 -15.98
CA MET A 424 -9.45 -11.90 -17.23
C MET A 424 -8.72 -12.45 -18.46
N SER A 425 -7.39 -12.38 -18.47
CA SER A 425 -6.52 -12.86 -19.54
C SER A 425 -6.71 -14.35 -19.84
N THR A 426 -6.77 -15.16 -18.77
CA THR A 426 -6.95 -16.62 -18.87
C THR A 426 -8.41 -17.04 -19.04
N GLY A 427 -9.37 -16.12 -18.82
CA GLY A 427 -10.80 -16.40 -18.77
C GLY A 427 -11.24 -17.16 -17.51
N SER A 428 -10.36 -17.32 -16.51
CA SER A 428 -10.71 -18.00 -15.25
C SER A 428 -11.79 -17.21 -14.48
N VAL A 429 -11.79 -15.89 -14.60
CA VAL A 429 -12.78 -15.00 -13.98
C VAL A 429 -14.22 -15.41 -14.31
N ASP A 430 -14.49 -15.89 -15.54
CA ASP A 430 -15.82 -16.27 -15.99
C ASP A 430 -16.38 -17.51 -15.29
N THR A 431 -15.51 -18.29 -14.63
CA THR A 431 -15.86 -19.54 -13.95
C THR A 431 -15.93 -19.43 -12.42
N LEU A 432 -15.54 -18.29 -11.86
CA LEU A 432 -15.62 -18.03 -10.43
C LEU A 432 -17.08 -17.98 -9.97
N ASP A 433 -17.35 -18.49 -8.77
CA ASP A 433 -18.65 -18.36 -8.13
C ASP A 433 -18.79 -16.93 -7.56
N PRO A 434 -19.68 -16.08 -8.12
CA PRO A 434 -19.84 -14.70 -7.63
C PRO A 434 -20.31 -14.63 -6.17
N LEU A 435 -20.93 -15.70 -5.64
CA LEU A 435 -21.38 -15.72 -4.26
C LEU A 435 -20.23 -15.78 -3.25
N LEU A 436 -19.02 -16.18 -3.68
CA LEU A 436 -17.82 -16.08 -2.82
C LEU A 436 -17.50 -14.63 -2.48
N ALA A 437 -17.86 -13.66 -3.33
CA ALA A 437 -17.69 -12.24 -3.03
C ALA A 437 -18.46 -11.82 -1.78
N LEU A 438 -19.57 -12.49 -1.46
CA LEU A 438 -20.36 -12.23 -0.25
C LEU A 438 -19.73 -12.81 1.02
N GLN A 439 -18.71 -13.66 0.89
CA GLN A 439 -17.99 -14.25 2.02
C GLN A 439 -16.81 -13.37 2.48
N ILE A 440 -16.41 -12.40 1.67
CA ILE A 440 -15.45 -11.37 2.07
C ILE A 440 -16.04 -10.62 3.27
N PRO A 441 -15.34 -10.52 4.42
CA PRO A 441 -15.87 -9.87 5.63
C PRO A 441 -16.29 -8.43 5.37
N GLU A 442 -17.32 -7.91 6.03
CA GLU A 442 -17.61 -6.47 5.96
C GLU A 442 -16.62 -5.69 6.82
N ARG A 443 -16.22 -4.48 6.37
CA ARG A 443 -15.48 -3.58 7.26
C ARG A 443 -16.41 -3.12 8.39
N ALA A 444 -15.86 -3.06 9.60
CA ALA A 444 -16.54 -2.71 10.84
C ALA A 444 -16.31 -1.22 11.20
N GLU A 445 -16.18 -0.93 12.50
CA GLU A 445 -16.05 0.43 13.01
C GLU A 445 -14.75 1.11 12.52
N ALA A 446 -14.84 2.42 12.29
CA ALA A 446 -13.69 3.26 12.05
C ALA A 446 -12.82 3.34 13.31
N VAL A 447 -11.50 3.41 13.14
CA VAL A 447 -10.54 3.59 14.23
C VAL A 447 -9.82 4.92 14.03
N SER A 448 -9.90 5.80 15.02
CA SER A 448 -9.22 7.10 14.95
C SER A 448 -7.70 6.94 15.01
N PHE A 449 -6.98 7.93 14.48
CA PHE A 449 -5.52 7.95 14.47
C PHE A 449 -4.95 7.89 15.89
N GLU A 450 -5.53 8.67 16.81
CA GLU A 450 -5.19 8.67 18.23
C GLU A 450 -5.37 7.28 18.87
N ALA A 451 -6.39 6.52 18.47
CA ALA A 451 -6.63 5.19 19.02
C ALA A 451 -5.63 4.14 18.50
N LEU A 452 -5.00 4.38 17.34
CA LEU A 452 -3.97 3.51 16.77
C LEU A 452 -2.58 3.82 17.33
N TYR A 453 -2.21 5.10 17.34
CA TYR A 453 -0.83 5.52 17.57
C TYR A 453 -0.62 6.31 18.86
N GLY A 454 -1.71 6.65 19.57
CA GLY A 454 -1.69 7.50 20.77
C GLY A 454 -1.79 8.99 20.45
N SER A 455 -2.07 9.79 21.48
CA SER A 455 -2.23 11.24 21.38
C SER A 455 -0.92 12.00 21.19
N ASP A 456 0.20 11.42 21.62
CA ASP A 456 1.50 12.09 21.64
C ASP A 456 2.05 12.32 20.23
N GLN A 457 1.53 11.58 19.23
CA GLN A 457 1.88 11.76 17.82
C GLN A 457 1.13 12.90 17.14
N LEU A 458 0.05 13.43 17.73
CA LEU A 458 -0.75 14.53 17.15
C LEU A 458 -0.19 15.93 17.45
N LEU A 459 0.90 16.02 18.23
CA LEU A 459 1.44 17.30 18.67
C LEU A 459 2.36 17.93 17.59
N ALA A 460 1.75 18.68 16.68
CA ALA A 460 2.48 19.62 15.83
C ALA A 460 3.16 20.71 16.69
N PHE A 461 4.47 20.92 16.49
CA PHE A 461 5.29 22.06 16.98
C PHE A 461 4.82 22.72 18.29
N ALA A 462 4.87 21.97 19.39
CA ALA A 462 4.94 22.57 20.72
C ALA A 462 5.99 21.79 21.54
N GLU A 463 7.12 22.46 21.79
CA GLU A 463 8.21 22.14 22.73
C GLU A 463 8.27 20.71 23.28
N GLN A 464 9.29 19.95 22.83
CA GLN A 464 9.97 18.86 23.54
C GLN A 464 9.15 18.17 24.64
N SER A 465 8.52 17.03 24.32
CA SER A 465 8.09 16.10 25.36
C SER A 465 9.24 15.15 25.69
N PRO A 466 9.85 15.25 26.89
CA PRO A 466 10.89 14.33 27.31
C PRO A 466 10.27 12.95 27.51
N MET A 467 10.94 11.94 26.94
CA MET A 467 10.95 10.55 27.38
C MET A 467 10.39 10.42 28.80
N MET A 468 9.18 9.88 28.93
CA MET A 468 8.45 9.73 30.18
C MET A 468 9.36 9.11 31.25
N LEU A 469 9.88 9.99 32.10
CA LEU A 469 10.70 9.68 33.26
C LEU A 469 9.78 9.05 34.32
N GLU A 470 10.24 7.89 34.80
CA GLU A 470 9.81 7.22 36.03
C GLU A 470 8.45 6.47 36.01
N GLU A 471 8.49 5.15 35.75
CA GLU A 471 7.96 4.09 36.65
C GLU A 471 7.80 2.72 35.95
N THR A 472 8.90 2.15 35.43
CA THR A 472 9.09 0.69 35.35
C THR A 472 10.36 0.29 36.08
N GLN A 473 10.58 0.93 37.22
CA GLN A 473 11.55 0.46 38.20
C GLN A 473 11.27 -1.01 38.51
N LEU A 474 12.33 -1.81 38.56
CA LEU A 474 12.38 -3.01 39.39
C LEU A 474 11.40 -4.14 39.04
N LEU A 475 11.59 -4.84 37.92
CA LEU A 475 11.15 -6.26 37.86
C LEU A 475 12.22 -7.15 37.25
N GLY A 476 13.30 -7.29 38.01
CA GLY A 476 14.01 -8.56 38.06
C GLY A 476 13.06 -9.66 38.53
N ILE A 477 13.14 -10.81 37.88
CA ILE A 477 12.84 -12.16 38.35
C ILE A 477 12.36 -12.22 39.82
N GLN A 478 11.10 -12.57 40.08
CA GLN A 478 10.64 -13.93 40.42
C GLN A 478 9.14 -13.90 40.76
N GLN A 479 8.35 -14.75 40.08
CA GLN A 479 7.00 -15.09 40.54
C GLN A 479 7.12 -15.87 41.85
N ASP A 480 6.39 -15.47 42.89
CA ASP A 480 5.93 -16.38 43.93
C ASP A 480 4.54 -15.98 44.46
N GLU A 481 3.69 -17.01 44.49
CA GLU A 481 2.39 -17.28 45.10
C GLU A 481 1.67 -16.21 45.96
N ALA A 482 0.34 -16.08 45.75
CA ALA A 482 -0.69 -16.68 46.61
C ALA A 482 -2.01 -15.85 46.73
N TRP A 483 -3.09 -16.42 46.19
CA TRP A 483 -4.40 -16.69 46.81
C TRP A 483 -5.24 -15.63 47.57
N LEU A 484 -6.55 -15.65 47.23
CA LEU A 484 -7.77 -15.39 48.06
C LEU A 484 -8.05 -13.89 48.37
N ILE A 485 -9.23 -13.30 48.12
CA ILE A 485 -10.64 -13.76 48.11
C ILE A 485 -11.40 -12.97 47.03
#